data_AF-X0XFW5-F1
#
_entry.id   AF-X0XFW5-F1
#
_cell.length_a   1.000
_cell.length_b   1.000
_cell.length_c   1.000
_cell.angle_alpha   90.00
_cell.angle_beta   90.00
_cell.angle_gamma   90.00
#
_symmetry.space_group_name_H-M   'P 1'
#
loop_
_entity.id
_entity.type
_entity.pdbx_description
1 polymer ?
#
loop_
_entity_poly.entity_id
_entity_poly.type
_entity_poly.pdbx_seq_one_letter_code
_entity_poly.pdbx_strand_id
1 'polypeptide(L)'
;EKGLSVLIHTWQKTEGNGPGEITLAEFAWLAEQCPEARIVGAHSGGNWRHSIGVLRDRAPNAHVDVSGYYPERGLVEALVRDIGAERILFGSDLLGRTQASQLAKVVLADITEEEKELILWKNAARVFNLEDIPPAPCAPLRPVDELPDFRTDHFCFCGRWPFHEGPWATPSQLDDLLDEAGIETAYTGDFGTLYRQDLESANNRFLEAARATRRVAPLATMNPRAHNWRSVIRHLKDGFAGAIVFPYV
;
A
#
# COMPACT_ATOMS: atom_id res chain seq x y z
N GLU A 1 -26.90 -24.07 -1.89
CA GLU A 1 -27.38 -25.29 -2.60
C GLU A 1 -26.31 -26.06 -3.37
N LYS A 2 -25.46 -25.42 -4.20
CA LYS A 2 -24.44 -26.12 -5.00
C LYS A 2 -23.06 -26.25 -4.34
N GLY A 3 -22.84 -25.66 -3.17
CA GLY A 3 -21.54 -25.68 -2.46
C GLY A 3 -20.43 -24.88 -3.15
N LEU A 4 -20.75 -24.11 -4.19
CA LEU A 4 -19.81 -23.30 -4.94
C LEU A 4 -19.52 -21.98 -4.22
N SER A 5 -18.30 -21.50 -4.38
CA SER A 5 -17.86 -20.20 -3.87
C SER A 5 -18.18 -19.09 -4.87
N VAL A 6 -18.54 -17.92 -4.36
CA VAL A 6 -18.90 -16.75 -5.16
C VAL A 6 -17.83 -15.68 -4.97
N LEU A 7 -17.21 -15.24 -6.06
CA LEU A 7 -16.32 -14.10 -6.06
C LEU A 7 -17.08 -12.89 -6.60
N ILE A 8 -17.04 -11.78 -5.85
CA ILE A 8 -17.60 -10.49 -6.26
C ILE A 8 -16.47 -9.49 -6.34
N HIS A 9 -16.34 -8.84 -7.50
CA HIS A 9 -15.39 -7.75 -7.65
C HIS A 9 -15.83 -6.57 -6.76
N THR A 10 -14.99 -6.20 -5.78
CA THR A 10 -15.27 -5.07 -4.89
C THR A 10 -14.29 -3.94 -5.14
N TRP A 11 -14.79 -2.71 -5.18
CA TRP A 11 -13.97 -1.53 -5.39
C TRP A 11 -14.59 -0.31 -4.74
N GLN A 12 -13.77 0.60 -4.23
CA GLN A 12 -14.20 1.87 -3.66
C GLN A 12 -13.30 2.99 -4.16
N LYS A 13 -13.80 3.76 -5.14
CA LYS A 13 -13.09 4.92 -5.69
C LYS A 13 -13.20 6.13 -4.76
N THR A 14 -12.16 6.95 -4.74
CA THR A 14 -12.14 8.22 -4.00
C THR A 14 -13.24 9.18 -4.44
N GLU A 15 -13.55 9.24 -5.74
CA GLU A 15 -14.57 10.14 -6.31
C GLU A 15 -15.97 9.51 -6.39
N GLY A 16 -16.16 8.32 -5.81
CA GLY A 16 -17.39 7.55 -5.92
C GLY A 16 -17.36 6.50 -7.03
N ASN A 17 -18.15 5.44 -6.83
CA ASN A 17 -18.23 4.30 -7.74
C ASN A 17 -19.10 4.61 -8.97
N GLY A 18 -18.73 4.01 -10.10
CA GLY A 18 -19.55 4.00 -11.31
C GLY A 18 -20.68 2.97 -11.23
N PRO A 19 -21.62 3.00 -12.19
CA PRO A 19 -22.71 2.03 -12.24
C PRO A 19 -22.21 0.58 -12.26
N GLY A 20 -22.70 -0.23 -11.32
CA GLY A 20 -22.37 -1.65 -11.20
C GLY A 20 -21.13 -1.98 -10.37
N GLU A 21 -20.39 -0.99 -9.88
CA GLU A 21 -19.25 -1.22 -8.98
C GLU A 21 -19.73 -1.38 -7.53
N ILE A 22 -19.42 -2.54 -6.95
CA ILE A 22 -19.86 -2.91 -5.60
C ILE A 22 -18.82 -2.46 -4.58
N THR A 23 -19.25 -1.68 -3.59
CA THR A 23 -18.43 -1.33 -2.43
C THR A 23 -18.27 -2.51 -1.47
N LEU A 24 -17.25 -2.49 -0.62
CA LEU A 24 -17.11 -3.56 0.38
C LEU A 24 -18.28 -3.59 1.38
N ALA A 25 -18.92 -2.43 1.65
CA ALA A 25 -20.08 -2.35 2.52
C ALA A 25 -21.32 -3.04 1.91
N GLU A 26 -21.57 -2.84 0.61
CA GLU A 26 -22.63 -3.54 -0.13
C GLU A 26 -22.33 -5.05 -0.22
N PHE A 27 -21.06 -5.41 -0.44
CA PHE A 27 -20.61 -6.80 -0.37
C PHE A 27 -20.87 -7.43 1.01
N ALA A 28 -20.56 -6.72 2.10
CA ALA A 28 -20.83 -7.20 3.46
C ALA A 28 -22.33 -7.46 3.69
N TRP A 29 -23.18 -6.55 3.21
CA TRP A 29 -24.63 -6.74 3.25
C TRP A 29 -25.07 -7.97 2.45
N LEU A 30 -24.54 -8.17 1.24
CA LEU A 30 -24.83 -9.37 0.43
C LEU A 30 -24.40 -10.67 1.13
N ALA A 31 -23.24 -10.66 1.79
CA ALA A 31 -22.72 -11.82 2.51
C ALA A 31 -23.63 -12.23 3.68
N GLU A 32 -24.22 -11.26 4.39
CA GLU A 32 -25.19 -11.52 5.48
C GLU A 32 -26.52 -12.07 4.97
N GLN A 33 -26.94 -11.71 3.76
CA GLN A 33 -28.18 -12.27 3.18
C GLN A 33 -28.01 -13.76 2.84
N CYS A 34 -26.78 -14.22 2.70
CA CYS A 34 -26.42 -15.58 2.30
C CYS A 34 -25.38 -16.20 3.25
N PRO A 35 -25.69 -16.40 4.55
CA PRO A 35 -24.71 -16.79 5.56
C PRO A 35 -24.08 -18.18 5.31
N GLU A 36 -24.79 -19.06 4.61
CA GLU A 36 -24.32 -20.39 4.21
C GLU A 36 -23.37 -20.37 2.99
N ALA A 37 -23.25 -19.23 2.32
CA ALA A 37 -22.42 -19.11 1.12
C ALA A 37 -20.97 -18.78 1.49
N ARG A 38 -20.03 -19.41 0.77
CA ARG A 38 -18.62 -19.01 0.77
C ARG A 38 -18.45 -17.89 -0.23
N ILE A 39 -18.20 -16.67 0.25
CA ILE A 39 -18.16 -15.48 -0.60
C ILE A 39 -16.83 -14.74 -0.45
N VAL A 40 -16.27 -14.28 -1.56
CA VAL A 40 -14.96 -13.62 -1.65
C VAL A 40 -15.14 -12.23 -2.27
N GLY A 41 -14.74 -11.19 -1.54
CA GLY A 41 -14.68 -9.82 -2.04
C GLY A 41 -13.30 -9.56 -2.63
N ALA A 42 -13.22 -9.42 -3.95
CA ALA A 42 -11.93 -9.22 -4.62
C ALA A 42 -11.33 -7.86 -4.25
N HIS A 43 -10.00 -7.81 -4.17
CA HIS A 43 -9.22 -6.61 -3.92
C HIS A 43 -9.45 -5.95 -2.56
N SER A 44 -10.05 -6.63 -1.58
CA SER A 44 -10.37 -6.05 -0.27
C SER A 44 -10.94 -4.62 -0.38
N GLY A 45 -11.86 -4.38 -1.32
CA GLY A 45 -12.47 -3.07 -1.59
C GLY A 45 -11.64 -2.07 -2.41
N GLY A 46 -10.48 -2.47 -2.93
CA GLY A 46 -9.54 -1.63 -3.69
C GLY A 46 -8.72 -0.68 -2.80
N ASN A 47 -9.40 0.06 -1.92
CA ASN A 47 -8.80 0.80 -0.83
C ASN A 47 -8.99 0.04 0.48
N TRP A 48 -8.02 -0.83 0.78
CA TRP A 48 -8.03 -1.68 1.99
C TRP A 48 -8.21 -0.88 3.30
N ARG A 49 -7.82 0.40 3.35
CA ARG A 49 -7.97 1.23 4.56
C ARG A 49 -9.43 1.55 4.86
N HIS A 50 -10.25 1.74 3.83
CA HIS A 50 -11.70 1.92 4.00
C HIS A 50 -12.42 0.59 4.28
N SER A 51 -11.74 -0.52 4.01
CA SER A 51 -12.26 -1.87 4.20
C SER A 51 -12.10 -2.40 5.63
N ILE A 52 -11.13 -1.89 6.37
CA ILE A 52 -10.92 -2.28 7.77
C ILE A 52 -12.18 -2.00 8.59
N GLY A 53 -12.65 -2.99 9.32
CA GLY A 53 -13.83 -2.93 10.18
C GLY A 53 -15.15 -3.22 9.47
N VAL A 54 -15.20 -3.17 8.14
CA VAL A 54 -16.43 -3.41 7.37
C VAL A 54 -16.97 -4.84 7.58
N LEU A 55 -16.06 -5.80 7.75
CA LEU A 55 -16.36 -7.24 7.87
C LEU A 55 -16.04 -7.80 9.27
N ARG A 56 -15.57 -6.98 10.21
CA ARG A 56 -15.06 -7.44 11.51
C ARG A 56 -16.17 -8.07 12.37
N ASP A 57 -17.25 -7.32 12.55
CA ASP A 57 -18.33 -7.67 13.47
C ASP A 57 -19.55 -8.24 12.74
N ARG A 58 -19.41 -8.54 11.45
CA ARG A 58 -20.50 -9.02 10.58
C ARG A 58 -19.98 -9.90 9.45
N ALA A 59 -20.88 -10.65 8.82
CA ALA A 59 -20.55 -11.51 7.68
C ALA A 59 -19.36 -12.46 7.91
N PRO A 60 -19.36 -13.33 8.94
CA PRO A 60 -18.25 -14.25 9.24
C PRO A 60 -17.94 -15.26 8.11
N ASN A 61 -18.86 -15.43 7.16
CA ASN A 61 -18.72 -16.24 5.95
C ASN A 61 -17.98 -15.53 4.80
N ALA A 62 -17.75 -14.22 4.92
CA ALA A 62 -17.07 -13.44 3.90
C ALA A 62 -15.55 -13.54 3.99
N HIS A 63 -14.89 -13.61 2.85
CA HIS A 63 -13.44 -13.58 2.70
C HIS A 63 -13.06 -12.42 1.79
N VAL A 64 -11.79 -12.02 1.80
CA VAL A 64 -11.25 -11.04 0.84
C VAL A 64 -9.94 -11.53 0.26
N ASP A 65 -9.58 -11.08 -0.93
CA ASP A 65 -8.21 -11.22 -1.43
C ASP A 65 -7.42 -9.90 -1.36
N VAL A 66 -6.09 -10.01 -1.48
CA VAL A 66 -5.17 -8.86 -1.44
C VAL A 66 -4.68 -8.40 -2.82
N SER A 67 -5.41 -8.72 -3.88
CA SER A 67 -5.03 -8.45 -5.27
C SER A 67 -5.39 -7.02 -5.73
N GLY A 68 -4.96 -6.59 -6.93
CA GLY A 68 -5.51 -5.41 -7.62
C GLY A 68 -4.84 -4.05 -7.38
N TYR A 69 -4.24 -3.82 -6.20
CA TYR A 69 -3.62 -2.53 -5.84
C TYR A 69 -2.11 -2.64 -5.53
N TYR A 70 -1.45 -1.50 -5.32
CA TYR A 70 -0.01 -1.44 -5.04
C TYR A 70 0.37 -2.20 -3.76
N PRO A 71 1.56 -2.82 -3.68
CA PRO A 71 2.04 -3.36 -2.43
C PRO A 71 2.26 -2.22 -1.43
N GLU A 72 1.60 -2.31 -0.28
CA GLU A 72 1.71 -1.34 0.80
C GLU A 72 2.05 -2.07 2.10
N ARG A 73 3.04 -1.55 2.83
CA ARG A 73 3.43 -2.08 4.14
C ARG A 73 2.27 -1.94 5.12
N GLY A 74 2.08 -2.94 5.99
CA GLY A 74 1.09 -2.92 7.06
C GLY A 74 -0.32 -3.33 6.62
N LEU A 75 -0.54 -3.56 5.32
CA LEU A 75 -1.84 -3.93 4.78
C LEU A 75 -2.30 -5.31 5.25
N VAL A 76 -1.45 -6.31 5.07
CA VAL A 76 -1.81 -7.70 5.38
C VAL A 76 -1.97 -7.83 6.88
N GLU A 77 -1.07 -7.22 7.65
CA GLU A 77 -1.12 -7.12 9.11
C GLU A 77 -2.40 -6.43 9.59
N ALA A 78 -2.86 -5.38 8.89
CA ALA A 78 -4.12 -4.72 9.22
C ALA A 78 -5.33 -5.62 8.94
N LEU A 79 -5.36 -6.30 7.81
CA LEU A 79 -6.45 -7.24 7.48
C LEU A 79 -6.45 -8.44 8.45
N VAL A 80 -5.29 -9.00 8.79
CA VAL A 80 -5.18 -10.12 9.76
C VAL A 80 -5.71 -9.70 11.13
N ARG A 81 -5.33 -8.50 11.62
CA ARG A 81 -5.90 -7.96 12.87
C ARG A 81 -7.40 -7.69 12.79
N ASP A 82 -7.91 -7.39 11.59
CA ASP A 82 -9.31 -7.03 11.37
C ASP A 82 -10.24 -8.24 11.30
N ILE A 83 -9.92 -9.22 10.45
CA ILE A 83 -10.79 -10.37 10.14
C ILE A 83 -10.12 -11.73 10.34
N GLY A 84 -8.86 -11.77 10.76
CA GLY A 84 -8.09 -13.00 10.91
C GLY A 84 -7.51 -13.52 9.60
N ALA A 85 -6.33 -14.16 9.67
CA ALA A 85 -5.65 -14.71 8.51
C ALA A 85 -6.50 -15.74 7.74
N GLU A 86 -7.35 -16.50 8.42
CA GLU A 86 -8.27 -17.52 7.88
C GLU A 86 -9.27 -16.97 6.83
N ARG A 87 -9.52 -15.65 6.82
CA ARG A 87 -10.49 -14.98 5.94
C ARG A 87 -9.84 -14.19 4.80
N ILE A 88 -8.52 -14.34 4.62
CA ILE A 88 -7.75 -13.57 3.63
C ILE A 88 -7.11 -14.52 2.61
N LEU A 89 -7.27 -14.22 1.33
CA LEU A 89 -6.71 -14.99 0.23
C LEU A 89 -5.61 -14.20 -0.48
N PHE A 90 -4.58 -14.91 -0.93
CA PHE A 90 -3.67 -14.38 -1.92
C PHE A 90 -4.36 -14.28 -3.29
N GLY A 91 -4.11 -13.17 -3.99
CA GLY A 91 -4.43 -13.01 -5.40
C GLY A 91 -3.40 -12.11 -6.06
N SER A 92 -2.95 -12.48 -7.26
CA SER A 92 -1.89 -11.77 -7.97
C SER A 92 -2.38 -10.73 -8.96
N ASP A 93 -3.65 -10.77 -9.35
CA ASP A 93 -4.19 -9.96 -10.45
C ASP A 93 -3.29 -10.00 -11.71
N LEU A 94 -2.84 -11.21 -12.06
CA LEU A 94 -1.93 -11.47 -13.16
C LEU A 94 -2.52 -10.97 -14.49
N LEU A 95 -1.65 -10.49 -15.39
CA LEU A 95 -1.94 -9.64 -16.56
C LEU A 95 -2.10 -8.15 -16.22
N GLY A 96 -2.63 -7.81 -15.04
CA GLY A 96 -2.72 -6.43 -14.56
C GLY A 96 -1.51 -6.00 -13.71
N ARG A 97 -0.87 -6.94 -13.01
CA ARG A 97 0.24 -6.68 -12.07
C ARG A 97 1.38 -7.70 -12.22
N THR A 98 2.56 -7.31 -11.73
CA THR A 98 3.70 -8.24 -11.55
C THR A 98 3.46 -9.13 -10.34
N GLN A 99 3.60 -10.44 -10.54
CA GLN A 99 3.39 -11.45 -9.50
C GLN A 99 4.34 -11.27 -8.30
N ALA A 100 5.60 -10.89 -8.55
CA ALA A 100 6.58 -10.66 -7.49
C ALA A 100 6.14 -9.53 -6.54
N SER A 101 5.63 -8.42 -7.09
CA SER A 101 5.14 -7.30 -6.27
C SER A 101 3.95 -7.68 -5.38
N GLN A 102 3.08 -8.56 -5.88
CA GLN A 102 1.87 -8.96 -5.17
C GLN A 102 2.20 -10.01 -4.11
N LEU A 103 3.11 -10.94 -4.43
CA LEU A 103 3.62 -11.92 -3.48
C LEU A 103 4.34 -11.26 -2.30
N ALA A 104 5.09 -10.19 -2.56
CA ALA A 104 5.79 -9.41 -1.54
C ALA A 104 4.86 -8.88 -0.45
N LYS A 105 3.58 -8.61 -0.75
CA LYS A 105 2.58 -8.17 0.25
C LYS A 105 2.46 -9.16 1.41
N VAL A 106 2.47 -10.46 1.11
CA VAL A 106 2.26 -11.54 2.10
C VAL A 106 3.61 -12.03 2.64
N VAL A 107 4.60 -12.24 1.76
CA VAL A 107 5.91 -12.77 2.17
C VAL A 107 6.65 -11.84 3.12
N LEU A 108 6.55 -10.53 2.91
CA LEU A 108 7.20 -9.51 3.75
C LEU A 108 6.30 -8.99 4.88
N ALA A 109 5.09 -9.54 5.05
CA ALA A 109 4.22 -9.16 6.14
C ALA A 109 4.78 -9.63 7.49
N ASP A 110 4.64 -8.78 8.51
CA ASP A 110 5.01 -9.10 9.90
C ASP A 110 3.88 -9.88 10.60
N ILE A 111 3.68 -11.12 10.12
CA ILE A 111 2.71 -12.11 10.61
C ILE A 111 3.39 -13.48 10.69
N THR A 112 2.78 -14.47 11.35
CA THR A 112 3.44 -15.79 11.50
C THR A 112 3.53 -16.53 10.17
N GLU A 113 4.48 -17.46 10.06
CA GLU A 113 4.63 -18.27 8.84
C GLU A 113 3.39 -19.13 8.57
N GLU A 114 2.69 -19.58 9.62
CA GLU A 114 1.41 -20.28 9.50
C GLU A 114 0.33 -19.38 8.92
N GLU A 115 0.27 -18.11 9.32
CA GLU A 115 -0.66 -17.12 8.76
C GLU A 115 -0.33 -16.79 7.31
N LYS A 116 0.96 -16.70 6.95
CA LYS A 116 1.38 -16.56 5.55
C LYS A 116 0.93 -17.76 4.74
N GLU A 117 1.08 -18.98 5.26
CA GLU A 117 0.68 -20.20 4.58
C GLU A 117 -0.85 -20.28 4.38
N LEU A 118 -1.62 -19.85 5.39
CA LEU A 118 -3.07 -19.67 5.29
C LEU A 118 -3.43 -18.79 4.10
N ILE A 119 -2.84 -17.60 4.04
CA ILE A 119 -3.14 -16.60 3.02
C ILE A 119 -2.66 -17.03 1.63
N LEU A 120 -1.44 -17.56 1.53
CA LEU A 120 -0.80 -17.92 0.26
C LEU A 120 -1.54 -19.06 -0.45
N TRP A 121 -2.07 -20.05 0.28
CA TRP A 121 -2.73 -21.17 -0.37
C TRP A 121 -3.80 -21.91 0.43
N LYS A 122 -3.66 -22.14 1.75
CA LYS A 122 -4.61 -23.03 2.47
C LYS A 122 -6.03 -22.50 2.48
N ASN A 123 -6.20 -21.18 2.57
CA ASN A 123 -7.51 -20.55 2.50
C ASN A 123 -8.15 -20.74 1.13
N ALA A 124 -7.39 -20.59 0.05
CA ALA A 124 -7.89 -20.85 -1.30
C ALA A 124 -8.28 -22.33 -1.48
N ALA A 125 -7.47 -23.27 -0.96
CA ALA A 125 -7.78 -24.69 -0.99
C ALA A 125 -9.11 -25.01 -0.27
N ARG A 126 -9.31 -24.45 0.92
CA ARG A 126 -10.55 -24.61 1.69
C ARG A 126 -11.75 -23.94 1.03
N VAL A 127 -11.62 -22.68 0.61
CA VAL A 127 -12.71 -21.89 0.04
C VAL A 127 -13.16 -22.48 -1.28
N PHE A 128 -12.25 -22.93 -2.14
CA PHE A 128 -12.59 -23.47 -3.46
C PHE A 128 -12.74 -25.00 -3.47
N ASN A 129 -12.63 -25.67 -2.31
CA ASN A 129 -12.71 -27.11 -2.17
C ASN A 129 -11.73 -27.86 -3.11
N LEU A 130 -10.46 -27.46 -3.07
CA LEU A 130 -9.40 -28.06 -3.88
C LEU A 130 -8.82 -29.27 -3.13
N GLU A 131 -9.14 -30.47 -3.61
CA GLU A 131 -8.74 -31.73 -2.96
C GLU A 131 -7.42 -32.29 -3.53
N ASP A 132 -7.10 -31.98 -4.79
CA ASP A 132 -5.90 -32.43 -5.51
C ASP A 132 -5.15 -31.23 -6.09
N ILE A 133 -4.40 -30.50 -5.26
CA ILE A 133 -3.53 -29.42 -5.76
C ILE A 133 -2.23 -30.06 -6.24
N PRO A 134 -1.99 -30.15 -7.56
CA PRO A 134 -0.75 -30.72 -8.06
C PRO A 134 0.42 -29.83 -7.62
N PRO A 135 1.60 -30.40 -7.36
CA PRO A 135 2.79 -29.60 -7.13
C PRO A 135 3.00 -28.69 -8.34
N ALA A 136 3.07 -27.38 -8.10
CA ALA A 136 3.39 -26.44 -9.15
C ALA A 136 4.78 -26.76 -9.70
N PRO A 137 5.01 -26.72 -11.02
CA PRO A 137 6.35 -26.82 -11.57
C PRO A 137 7.17 -25.63 -11.05
N CYS A 138 7.99 -25.89 -10.04
CA CYS A 138 8.95 -24.93 -9.54
C CYS A 138 10.18 -24.99 -10.46
N ALA A 139 10.22 -24.12 -11.46
CA ALA A 139 11.49 -23.87 -12.14
C ALA A 139 12.48 -23.35 -11.09
N PRO A 140 13.77 -23.74 -11.15
CA PRO A 140 14.77 -23.14 -10.27
C PRO A 140 14.67 -21.63 -10.39
N LEU A 141 14.56 -20.95 -9.24
CA LEU A 141 14.59 -19.50 -9.21
C LEU A 141 15.84 -19.05 -9.95
N ARG A 142 15.67 -18.17 -10.93
CA ARG A 142 16.82 -17.56 -11.59
C ARG A 142 17.52 -16.69 -10.53
N PRO A 143 18.77 -16.99 -10.15
CA PRO A 143 19.50 -16.11 -9.25
C PRO A 143 19.57 -14.73 -9.89
N VAL A 144 19.36 -13.70 -9.08
CA VAL A 144 19.74 -12.35 -9.47
C VAL A 144 21.21 -12.25 -9.08
N ASP A 145 22.10 -12.43 -10.07
CA ASP A 145 23.55 -12.52 -9.83
C ASP A 145 24.10 -11.25 -9.17
N GLU A 146 23.58 -10.08 -9.55
CA GLU A 146 23.89 -8.79 -8.95
C GLU A 146 22.61 -7.95 -8.83
N LEU A 147 22.37 -7.36 -7.66
CA LEU A 147 21.33 -6.35 -7.48
C LEU A 147 21.78 -5.04 -8.16
N PRO A 148 20.85 -4.25 -8.71
CA PRO A 148 21.19 -2.91 -9.20
C PRO A 148 21.72 -2.05 -8.06
N ASP A 149 22.51 -1.03 -8.39
CA ASP A 149 22.94 -0.03 -7.40
C ASP A 149 21.72 0.58 -6.72
N PHE A 150 21.62 0.38 -5.40
CA PHE A 150 20.52 0.83 -4.57
C PHE A 150 20.94 1.95 -3.60
N ARG A 151 22.15 2.50 -3.76
CA ARG A 151 22.68 3.56 -2.88
C ARG A 151 22.01 4.91 -3.14
N THR A 152 21.23 5.04 -4.22
CA THR A 152 20.41 6.22 -4.49
C THR A 152 18.92 5.88 -4.49
N ASP A 153 18.17 6.50 -3.59
CA ASP A 153 16.72 6.44 -3.58
C ASP A 153 16.14 7.68 -4.29
N HIS A 154 15.37 7.45 -5.35
CA HIS A 154 14.76 8.53 -6.14
C HIS A 154 13.33 8.87 -5.72
N PHE A 155 12.75 8.15 -4.74
CA PHE A 155 11.37 8.32 -4.33
C PHE A 155 11.22 8.12 -2.82
N CYS A 156 11.75 9.07 -2.06
CA CYS A 156 11.76 9.02 -0.61
C CYS A 156 10.88 10.12 0.01
N PHE A 157 10.40 9.88 1.22
CA PHE A 157 9.63 10.86 1.99
C PHE A 157 9.98 10.79 3.47
N CYS A 158 10.13 11.96 4.10
CA CYS A 158 10.09 12.10 5.56
C CYS A 158 8.75 12.68 6.02
N GLY A 159 8.57 12.79 7.33
CA GLY A 159 7.42 13.46 7.93
C GLY A 159 6.41 12.49 8.55
N ARG A 160 5.35 13.06 9.13
CA ARG A 160 4.27 12.29 9.76
C ARG A 160 3.18 11.97 8.75
N TRP A 161 2.90 10.69 8.58
CA TRP A 161 1.83 10.22 7.72
C TRP A 161 0.57 10.02 8.56
N PRO A 162 -0.63 10.42 8.07
CA PRO A 162 -1.87 10.33 8.84
C PRO A 162 -2.30 8.88 9.12
N PHE A 163 -1.69 7.91 8.45
CA PHE A 163 -2.05 6.49 8.53
C PHE A 163 -0.85 5.57 8.85
N HIS A 164 0.35 6.11 9.02
CA HIS A 164 1.52 5.31 9.36
C HIS A 164 2.50 6.12 10.19
N GLU A 165 2.75 5.64 11.41
CA GLU A 165 3.81 6.20 12.25
C GLU A 165 5.09 5.41 12.03
N GLY A 166 6.22 6.09 12.11
CA GLY A 166 7.52 5.44 11.98
C GLY A 166 8.69 6.35 12.32
N PRO A 167 9.90 5.78 12.37
CA PRO A 167 11.12 6.48 12.75
C PRO A 167 11.62 7.52 11.72
N TRP A 168 10.81 7.97 10.77
CA TRP A 168 11.19 8.94 9.71
C TRP A 168 10.44 10.29 9.84
N ALA A 169 9.96 10.63 11.04
CA ALA A 169 9.11 11.80 11.26
C ALA A 169 9.81 13.15 11.00
N THR A 170 11.14 13.17 10.97
CA THR A 170 11.97 14.35 10.67
C THR A 170 13.09 13.99 9.68
N PRO A 171 13.69 14.95 8.97
CA PRO A 171 14.80 14.68 8.06
C PRO A 171 16.00 14.01 8.74
N SER A 172 16.34 14.40 9.98
CA SER A 172 17.45 13.80 10.73
C SER A 172 17.20 12.32 11.02
N GLN A 173 15.99 11.98 11.48
CA GLN A 173 15.68 10.58 11.78
C GLN A 173 15.61 9.73 10.50
N LEU A 174 15.16 10.32 9.39
CA LEU A 174 15.27 9.65 8.09
C LEU A 174 16.74 9.46 7.68
N ASP A 175 17.61 10.45 7.89
CA ASP A 175 19.04 10.36 7.56
C ASP A 175 19.74 9.19 8.27
N ASP A 176 19.40 8.96 9.54
CA ASP A 176 19.88 7.81 10.33
C ASP A 176 19.44 6.47 9.70
N LEU A 177 18.16 6.36 9.30
CA LEU A 177 17.65 5.16 8.64
C LEU A 177 18.29 4.91 7.27
N LEU A 178 18.57 5.98 6.52
CA LEU A 178 19.25 5.88 5.23
C LEU A 178 20.70 5.41 5.42
N ASP A 179 21.37 5.82 6.49
CA ASP A 179 22.71 5.31 6.86
C ASP A 179 22.67 3.81 7.16
N GLU A 180 21.74 3.38 8.02
CA GLU A 180 21.55 1.97 8.36
C GLU A 180 21.24 1.10 7.13
N ALA A 181 20.53 1.65 6.15
CA ALA A 181 20.20 0.98 4.89
C ALA A 181 21.33 1.02 3.83
N GLY A 182 22.43 1.72 4.09
CA GLY A 182 23.52 1.90 3.12
C GLY A 182 23.16 2.81 1.94
N ILE A 183 22.15 3.67 2.09
CA ILE A 183 21.76 4.67 1.08
C ILE A 183 22.66 5.90 1.23
N GLU A 184 23.28 6.32 0.14
CA GLU A 184 24.17 7.48 0.08
C GLU A 184 23.43 8.78 -0.27
N THR A 185 22.33 8.68 -1.03
CA THR A 185 21.51 9.84 -1.42
C THR A 185 20.04 9.44 -1.55
N ALA A 186 19.16 10.24 -0.98
CA ALA A 186 17.71 10.07 -1.09
C ALA A 186 17.07 11.38 -1.54
N TYR A 187 16.41 11.36 -2.70
CA TYR A 187 15.62 12.49 -3.18
C TYR A 187 14.28 12.49 -2.44
N THR A 188 14.15 13.42 -1.50
CA THR A 188 13.15 13.33 -0.43
C THR A 188 12.20 14.52 -0.44
N GLY A 189 10.90 14.23 -0.39
CA GLY A 189 9.87 15.20 -0.03
C GLY A 189 9.50 15.16 1.45
N ASP A 190 9.04 16.29 2.01
CA ASP A 190 8.30 16.27 3.27
C ASP A 190 6.82 15.96 3.00
N PHE A 191 6.35 14.81 3.48
CA PHE A 191 4.95 14.39 3.33
C PHE A 191 4.00 15.41 3.96
N GLY A 192 4.39 16.04 5.07
CA GLY A 192 3.57 17.05 5.74
C GLY A 192 3.32 18.28 4.89
N THR A 193 4.26 18.63 4.00
CA THR A 193 4.16 19.77 3.10
C THR A 193 3.09 19.58 2.03
N LEU A 194 2.79 18.32 1.63
CA LEU A 194 1.73 18.02 0.66
C LEU A 194 0.37 18.58 1.08
N TYR A 195 0.09 18.66 2.39
CA TYR A 195 -1.20 19.11 2.93
C TYR A 195 -1.22 20.59 3.33
N ARG A 196 -0.17 21.36 3.01
CA ARG A 196 -0.07 22.78 3.40
C ARG A 196 -0.59 23.69 2.31
N GLN A 197 -1.37 24.70 2.71
CA GLN A 197 -1.80 25.78 1.81
C GLN A 197 -0.66 26.77 1.54
N ASP A 198 0.13 27.09 2.56
CA ASP A 198 1.34 27.90 2.44
C ASP A 198 2.55 27.01 2.10
N LEU A 199 2.65 26.64 0.82
CA LEU A 199 3.72 25.78 0.30
C LEU A 199 5.09 26.46 0.38
N GLU A 200 5.18 27.78 0.23
CA GLU A 200 6.46 28.50 0.31
C GLU A 200 7.06 28.36 1.71
N SER A 201 6.29 28.70 2.75
CA SER A 201 6.74 28.59 4.14
C SER A 201 7.03 27.14 4.52
N ALA A 202 6.19 26.19 4.06
CA ALA A 202 6.39 24.76 4.35
C ALA A 202 7.65 24.20 3.68
N ASN A 203 7.86 24.45 2.39
CA ASN A 203 9.06 24.06 1.66
C ASN A 203 10.31 24.63 2.31
N ASN A 204 10.31 25.94 2.62
CA ASN A 204 11.47 26.59 3.22
C ASN A 204 11.78 26.04 4.63
N ARG A 205 10.79 25.65 5.43
CA ARG A 205 11.03 24.95 6.71
C ARG A 205 11.64 23.57 6.50
N PHE A 206 11.14 22.80 5.54
CA PHE A 206 11.69 21.49 5.20
C PHE A 206 13.16 21.60 4.76
N LEU A 207 13.47 22.56 3.88
CA LEU A 207 14.84 22.80 3.42
C LEU A 207 15.79 23.09 4.59
N GLU A 208 15.41 23.97 5.52
CA GLU A 208 16.26 24.27 6.68
C GLU A 208 16.47 23.03 7.56
N ALA A 209 15.44 22.19 7.75
CA ALA A 209 15.58 20.95 8.51
C ALA A 209 16.48 19.91 7.80
N ALA A 210 16.47 19.89 6.46
CA ALA A 210 17.31 18.98 5.67
C ALA A 210 18.80 19.39 5.65
N ARG A 211 19.14 20.66 5.91
CA ARG A 211 20.54 21.13 5.90
C ARG A 211 21.46 20.44 6.91
N ALA A 212 20.90 19.90 8.00
CA ALA A 212 21.65 19.17 9.01
C ALA A 212 21.92 17.70 8.63
N THR A 213 21.38 17.23 7.51
CA THR A 213 21.47 15.84 7.06
C THR A 213 22.53 15.67 5.98
N ARG A 214 23.02 14.45 5.79
CA ARG A 214 24.04 14.16 4.76
C ARG A 214 23.45 13.53 3.49
N ARG A 215 22.41 12.71 3.64
CA ARG A 215 21.86 11.86 2.57
C ARG A 215 20.58 12.42 1.97
N VAL A 216 19.86 13.27 2.69
CA VAL A 216 18.60 13.84 2.22
C VAL A 216 18.88 14.93 1.20
N ALA A 217 18.51 14.67 -0.06
CA ALA A 217 18.46 15.63 -1.15
C ALA A 217 17.03 16.21 -1.23
N PRO A 218 16.77 17.42 -0.71
CA PRO A 218 15.41 17.91 -0.53
C PRO A 218 14.74 18.27 -1.84
N LEU A 219 13.50 17.84 -2.01
CA LEU A 219 12.62 18.19 -3.12
C LEU A 219 11.54 19.19 -2.67
N ALA A 220 11.38 20.28 -3.38
CA ALA A 220 10.30 21.24 -3.12
C ALA A 220 8.95 20.66 -3.58
N THR A 221 7.93 20.73 -2.73
CA THR A 221 6.56 20.37 -3.12
C THR A 221 5.95 21.48 -3.97
N MET A 222 5.36 21.11 -5.09
CA MET A 222 4.73 22.03 -6.03
C MET A 222 3.32 21.57 -6.40
N ASN A 223 2.34 22.46 -6.27
CA ASN A 223 0.99 22.25 -6.78
C ASN A 223 0.75 23.17 -7.99
N PRO A 224 0.74 22.65 -9.23
CA PRO A 224 0.54 23.48 -10.42
C PRO A 224 -0.89 24.02 -10.56
N ARG A 225 -1.85 23.50 -9.79
CA ARG A 225 -3.25 23.98 -9.75
C ARG A 225 -3.44 25.15 -8.79
N ALA A 226 -2.49 25.40 -7.86
CA ALA A 226 -2.61 26.49 -6.89
C ALA A 226 -2.43 27.86 -7.57
N HIS A 227 -3.34 28.82 -7.33
CA HIS A 227 -3.30 30.13 -7.99
C HIS A 227 -1.96 30.88 -7.82
N ASN A 228 -1.25 30.64 -6.72
CA ASN A 228 0.02 31.28 -6.38
C ASN A 228 1.27 30.44 -6.75
N TRP A 229 1.16 29.34 -7.51
CA TRP A 229 2.30 28.43 -7.76
C TRP A 229 3.54 29.13 -8.35
N ARG A 230 3.36 30.12 -9.24
CA ARG A 230 4.46 30.93 -9.79
C ARG A 230 5.13 31.82 -8.74
N SER A 231 4.39 32.26 -7.73
CA SER A 231 4.94 33.00 -6.59
C SER A 231 5.79 32.07 -5.75
N VAL A 232 5.28 30.87 -5.43
CA VAL A 232 6.02 29.88 -4.65
C VAL A 232 7.38 29.59 -5.30
N ILE A 233 7.43 29.26 -6.60
CA ILE A 233 8.70 29.00 -7.31
C ILE A 233 9.70 30.16 -7.17
N ARG A 234 9.23 31.40 -7.32
CA ARG A 234 10.11 32.58 -7.30
C ARG A 234 10.71 32.88 -5.91
N HIS A 235 10.09 32.39 -4.85
CA HIS A 235 10.51 32.64 -3.46
C HIS A 235 11.01 31.37 -2.75
N LEU A 236 11.16 30.24 -3.46
CA LEU A 236 11.90 29.09 -2.94
C LEU A 236 13.36 29.51 -2.73
N LYS A 237 13.89 29.15 -1.56
CA LYS A 237 15.32 29.30 -1.27
C LYS A 237 16.17 28.40 -2.15
N ASP A 238 17.39 28.84 -2.46
CA ASP A 238 18.40 27.98 -3.09
C ASP A 238 18.77 26.80 -2.18
N GLY A 239 18.99 25.62 -2.78
CA GLY A 239 19.42 24.42 -2.07
C GLY A 239 18.53 23.18 -2.25
N PHE A 240 17.41 23.29 -2.96
CA PHE A 240 16.65 22.11 -3.37
C PHE A 240 17.35 21.34 -4.48
N ALA A 241 17.31 20.01 -4.41
CA ALA A 241 17.82 19.12 -5.46
C ALA A 241 16.83 18.98 -6.64
N GLY A 242 15.57 19.36 -6.43
CA GLY A 242 14.51 19.27 -7.43
C GLY A 242 13.15 19.59 -6.83
N ALA A 243 12.09 19.11 -7.49
CA ALA A 243 10.71 19.31 -7.04
C ALA A 243 9.84 18.06 -7.21
N ILE A 244 8.89 17.88 -6.31
CA ILE A 244 7.79 16.91 -6.42
C ILE A 244 6.56 17.68 -6.88
N VAL A 245 6.03 17.30 -8.04
CA VAL A 245 4.79 17.87 -8.58
C VAL A 245 3.61 17.05 -8.08
N PHE A 246 2.76 17.66 -7.26
CA PHE A 246 1.61 17.01 -6.64
C PHE A 246 0.31 17.77 -6.99
N PRO A 247 -0.44 17.32 -8.00
CA PRO A 247 -1.65 18.02 -8.47
C PRO A 247 -2.94 17.60 -7.74
N TYR A 248 -2.85 16.71 -6.75
CA TYR A 248 -4.01 16.07 -6.11
C TYR A 248 -4.04 16.31 -4.59
N VAL A 249 -4.35 17.54 -4.20
CA VAL A 249 -5.08 17.82 -2.95
C VAL A 249 -6.16 18.84 -3.28
#